data_AF-A0A2S1SQJ5-F1
#
_entry.id   AF-A0A2S1SQJ5-F1
#
_cell.length_a   1.000
_cell.length_b   1.000
_cell.length_c   1.000
_cell.angle_alpha   90.00
_cell.angle_beta   90.00
_cell.angle_gamma   90.00
#
_symmetry.space_group_name_H-M   'P 1'
#
loop_
_entity.id
_entity.type
_entity.pdbx_description
1 polymer ?
#
loop_
_entity_poly.entity_id
_entity_poly.type
_entity_poly.pdbx_seq_one_letter_code
_entity_poly.pdbx_strand_id
1 'polypeptide(L)'
;MTSRNLRDSRLRLVRPRPTATARRAATNRRTRPAPRPPEGTPPTAELAGQAREVLADAVRIARWAASHHAEGSAADRDRAAGELRLTPGQVHAGWDRARLAGLVELHGGTARPGWRLNAWERDDSAVLRGWVALFDAWPLVHPAPAEVAPAAVAEAVEAVPQVLSLLQLSAGPVLLPALLDLLRQRVAELREERCEVPYGPEPAPADAAPADAAATDVAATDAAGSDAAGSEVAAAVLADPPETVLPALLDWALEGLAAVGALTLGDGHATLTPLGSWAVWVKLEQICVAAQSPAGHIEQSAEEMLRGCARLSPGPARAEYRAWLAARTVSSAVSELVAAARGEDALLRGLAFDALRVVGAAAEADVRAAAEEPSLRPYALLWLAEYEGADPDDAAEVLTREEATWLWVDTAAAVADHGESALLVRHLDSAVQGTVPALLDEVRAVGHPRTVQVLVALAAAHPDPALAKAVRRAAFQVHTGGS
;
A
#
# COMPACT_ATOMS: atom_id res chain seq x y z
N MET A 1 47.82 -16.26 54.58
CA MET A 1 47.19 -14.93 54.75
C MET A 1 46.56 -14.56 53.42
N THR A 2 45.33 -15.02 53.18
CA THR A 2 44.05 -14.27 53.36
C THR A 2 43.86 -13.22 52.26
N SER A 3 43.11 -13.50 51.19
CA SER A 3 41.63 -13.54 51.13
C SER A 3 40.97 -12.19 51.41
N ARG A 4 40.26 -11.69 50.39
CA ARG A 4 39.08 -10.80 50.42
C ARG A 4 38.53 -10.79 48.99
N ASN A 5 37.47 -11.53 48.67
CA ASN A 5 36.04 -11.19 48.81
C ASN A 5 35.47 -11.00 47.38
N LEU A 6 34.24 -11.35 46.98
CA LEU A 6 33.12 -12.13 47.52
C LEU A 6 32.05 -12.04 46.40
N ARG A 7 31.41 -13.15 46.03
CA ARG A 7 29.94 -13.31 45.82
C ARG A 7 29.58 -14.30 44.71
N ASP A 8 28.97 -15.38 45.17
CA ASP A 8 28.07 -16.29 44.48
C ASP A 8 27.14 -15.61 43.47
N SER A 9 26.98 -16.25 42.31
CA SER A 9 25.75 -16.17 41.52
C SER A 9 25.39 -17.57 41.04
N ARG A 10 24.47 -18.19 41.77
CA ARG A 10 23.82 -19.46 41.43
C ARG A 10 22.85 -19.23 40.27
N LEU A 11 23.29 -19.49 39.03
CA LEU A 11 22.38 -19.63 37.90
C LEU A 11 21.76 -21.04 37.94
N ARG A 12 20.48 -21.11 38.32
CA ARG A 12 19.65 -22.30 38.10
C ARG A 12 19.47 -22.49 36.59
N LEU A 13 20.08 -23.53 36.04
CA LEU A 13 19.82 -24.02 34.69
C LEU A 13 18.34 -24.44 34.59
N VAL A 14 17.54 -23.64 33.89
CA VAL A 14 16.18 -24.00 33.48
C VAL A 14 16.29 -25.05 32.37
N ARG A 15 15.72 -26.24 32.58
CA ARG A 15 15.67 -27.30 31.56
C ARG A 15 14.87 -26.84 30.34
N PRO A 16 15.32 -27.10 29.10
CA PRO A 16 14.53 -26.80 27.91
C PRO A 16 13.27 -27.67 27.87
N ARG A 17 12.11 -27.03 27.69
CA ARG A 17 10.82 -27.70 27.47
C ARG A 17 10.83 -28.39 26.10
N PRO A 18 10.31 -29.62 25.98
CA PRO A 18 10.25 -30.33 24.71
C PRO A 18 9.28 -29.63 23.74
N THR A 19 9.76 -29.38 22.51
CA THR A 19 9.10 -28.74 21.36
C THR A 19 7.75 -29.35 20.94
N ALA A 20 7.39 -30.52 21.47
CA ALA A 20 6.13 -31.19 21.20
C ALA A 20 4.91 -30.50 21.83
N THR A 21 5.05 -29.77 22.95
CA THR A 21 3.94 -29.02 23.56
C THR A 21 3.65 -27.69 22.85
N ALA A 22 4.65 -27.10 22.17
CA ALA A 22 4.47 -25.89 21.37
C ALA A 22 3.61 -26.14 20.13
N ARG A 23 3.79 -27.28 19.44
CA ARG A 23 2.96 -27.64 18.27
C ARG A 23 1.49 -27.92 18.60
N ARG A 24 1.18 -28.39 19.83
CA ARG A 24 -0.21 -28.60 20.28
C ARG A 24 -0.92 -27.32 20.73
N ALA A 25 -0.19 -26.27 21.08
CA ALA A 25 -0.78 -24.98 21.44
C ALA A 25 -1.20 -24.16 20.20
N ALA A 26 -0.52 -24.36 19.06
CA ALA A 26 -0.80 -23.63 17.82
C ALA A 26 -2.10 -24.08 17.12
N THR A 27 -2.49 -25.35 17.24
CA THR A 27 -3.67 -25.89 16.54
C THR A 27 -4.99 -25.73 17.29
N ASN A 28 -4.96 -25.22 18.54
CA ASN A 28 -6.13 -25.21 19.42
C ASN A 28 -6.71 -23.82 19.74
N ARG A 29 -6.20 -22.74 19.15
CA ARG A 29 -6.86 -21.42 19.23
C ARG A 29 -7.97 -21.32 18.18
N ARG A 30 -9.04 -22.07 18.43
CA ARG A 30 -10.35 -21.82 17.85
C ARG A 30 -10.72 -20.35 18.09
N THR A 31 -10.86 -19.60 17.00
CA THR A 31 -11.71 -18.42 16.82
C THR A 31 -12.13 -17.72 18.11
N ARG A 32 -11.34 -16.71 18.52
CA ARG A 32 -11.79 -15.71 19.49
C ARG A 32 -13.14 -15.17 19.00
N PRO A 33 -14.18 -15.07 19.86
CA PRO A 33 -15.43 -14.45 19.48
C PRO A 33 -15.16 -13.06 18.92
N ALA A 34 -15.93 -12.66 17.90
CA ALA A 34 -15.84 -11.32 17.37
C ALA A 34 -15.96 -10.31 18.52
N PRO A 35 -15.06 -9.33 18.61
CA PRO A 35 -15.12 -8.27 19.60
C PRO A 35 -16.48 -7.60 19.55
N ARG A 36 -17.06 -7.34 20.73
CA ARG A 36 -18.35 -6.63 20.80
C ARG A 36 -18.08 -5.13 20.65
N PRO A 37 -18.90 -4.41 19.89
CA PRO A 37 -18.79 -2.96 19.81
C PRO A 37 -19.00 -2.31 21.20
N PRO A 38 -18.49 -1.08 21.41
CA PRO A 38 -18.66 -0.35 22.65
C PRO A 38 -20.13 -0.22 23.03
N GLU A 39 -20.41 -0.14 24.33
CA GLU A 39 -21.75 0.12 24.84
C GLU A 39 -22.30 1.43 24.25
N GLY A 40 -23.54 1.40 23.77
CA GLY A 40 -24.17 2.54 23.08
C GLY A 40 -23.96 2.58 21.57
N THR A 41 -23.19 1.67 20.98
CA THR A 41 -23.09 1.57 19.50
C THR A 41 -24.45 1.18 18.91
N PRO A 42 -25.00 1.95 17.96
CA PRO A 42 -26.28 1.62 17.34
C PRO A 42 -26.28 0.25 16.62
N PRO A 43 -27.44 -0.38 16.44
CA PRO A 43 -27.57 -1.59 15.65
C PRO A 43 -27.07 -1.38 14.21
N THR A 44 -26.56 -2.45 13.59
CA THR A 44 -26.04 -2.43 12.21
C THR A 44 -27.00 -1.80 11.19
N ALA A 45 -28.31 -2.06 11.31
CA ALA A 45 -29.31 -1.51 10.41
C ALA A 45 -29.44 0.02 10.52
N GLU A 46 -29.27 0.59 11.72
CA GLU A 46 -29.32 2.03 11.93
C GLU A 46 -28.07 2.72 11.39
N LEU A 47 -26.89 2.13 11.66
CA LEU A 47 -25.62 2.59 11.07
C LEU A 47 -25.67 2.53 9.53
N ALA A 48 -26.23 1.45 8.98
CA ALA A 48 -26.42 1.33 7.54
C ALA A 48 -27.42 2.38 7.01
N GLY A 49 -28.48 2.71 7.76
CA GLY A 49 -29.37 3.84 7.45
C GLY A 49 -28.62 5.17 7.30
N GLN A 50 -27.77 5.51 8.28
CA GLN A 50 -26.93 6.71 8.22
C GLN A 50 -25.97 6.69 7.03
N ALA A 51 -25.33 5.54 6.76
CA ALA A 51 -24.46 5.38 5.59
C ALA A 51 -25.22 5.52 4.26
N ARG A 52 -26.48 5.05 4.19
CA ARG A 52 -27.34 5.23 3.01
C ARG A 52 -27.70 6.69 2.77
N GLU A 53 -27.92 7.47 3.83
CA GLU A 53 -28.16 8.91 3.72
C GLU A 53 -26.95 9.64 3.16
N VAL A 54 -25.74 9.35 3.67
CA VAL A 54 -24.48 9.93 3.19
C VAL A 54 -24.22 9.60 1.70
N LEU A 55 -24.54 8.37 1.28
CA LEU A 55 -24.28 7.87 -0.07
C LEU A 55 -25.46 8.02 -1.04
N ALA A 56 -26.55 8.70 -0.64
CA ALA A 56 -27.79 8.74 -1.42
C ALA A 56 -27.59 9.26 -2.85
N ASP A 57 -26.90 10.39 -3.02
CA ASP A 57 -26.62 10.95 -4.35
C ASP A 57 -25.65 10.08 -5.16
N ALA A 58 -24.64 9.49 -4.50
CA ALA A 58 -23.71 8.56 -5.14
C ALA A 58 -24.43 7.34 -5.73
N VAL A 59 -25.41 6.78 -5.03
CA VAL A 59 -26.23 5.67 -5.51
C VAL A 59 -27.13 6.09 -6.67
N ARG A 60 -27.73 7.28 -6.61
CA ARG A 60 -28.55 7.82 -7.71
C ARG A 60 -27.71 7.96 -8.99
N ILE A 61 -26.51 8.52 -8.86
CA ILE A 61 -25.54 8.68 -9.95
C ILE A 61 -25.06 7.32 -10.45
N ALA A 62 -24.75 6.38 -9.57
CA ALA A 62 -24.32 5.03 -9.96
C ALA A 62 -25.39 4.27 -10.77
N ARG A 63 -26.65 4.34 -10.35
CA ARG A 63 -27.79 3.75 -11.08
C ARG A 63 -28.01 4.42 -12.43
N TRP A 64 -27.89 5.75 -12.47
CA TRP A 64 -27.96 6.51 -13.71
C TRP A 64 -26.83 6.12 -14.67
N ALA A 65 -25.59 6.04 -14.19
CA ALA A 65 -24.42 5.68 -14.97
C ALA A 65 -24.54 4.27 -15.57
N ALA A 66 -24.98 3.31 -14.76
CA ALA A 66 -25.19 1.93 -15.19
C ALA A 66 -26.30 1.78 -16.25
N SER A 67 -27.37 2.58 -16.16
CA SER A 67 -28.48 2.53 -17.13
C SER A 67 -28.15 3.23 -18.45
N HIS A 68 -27.21 4.18 -18.44
CA HIS A 68 -26.81 4.95 -19.61
C HIS A 68 -25.48 4.52 -20.20
N HIS A 69 -24.84 3.49 -19.64
CA HIS A 69 -23.48 3.09 -19.98
C HIS A 69 -22.52 4.29 -20.01
N ALA A 70 -22.64 5.15 -19.00
CA ALA A 70 -21.91 6.42 -18.95
C ALA A 70 -20.41 6.17 -18.75
N GLU A 71 -19.57 6.98 -19.38
CA GLU A 71 -18.10 6.87 -19.26
C GLU A 71 -17.54 7.78 -18.17
N GLY A 72 -18.41 8.55 -17.50
CA GLY A 72 -17.99 9.55 -16.53
C GLY A 72 -17.40 10.81 -17.16
N SER A 73 -17.62 11.00 -18.46
CA SER A 73 -17.19 12.17 -19.23
C SER A 73 -17.85 13.46 -18.73
N ALA A 74 -17.32 14.63 -19.09
CA ALA A 74 -17.96 15.91 -18.79
C ALA A 74 -19.39 15.98 -19.35
N ALA A 75 -19.61 15.45 -20.56
CA ALA A 75 -20.93 15.38 -21.18
C ALA A 75 -21.89 14.48 -20.41
N ASP A 76 -21.41 13.34 -19.90
CA ASP A 76 -22.20 12.48 -19.01
C ASP A 76 -22.59 13.19 -17.72
N ARG A 77 -21.67 13.96 -17.13
CA ARG A 77 -21.94 14.73 -15.91
C ARG A 77 -23.01 15.78 -16.13
N ASP A 78 -22.96 16.51 -17.24
CA ASP A 78 -23.98 17.52 -17.58
C ASP A 78 -25.37 16.88 -17.81
N ARG A 79 -25.40 15.74 -18.51
CA ARG A 79 -26.62 14.97 -18.73
C ARG A 79 -27.21 14.46 -17.41
N ALA A 80 -26.36 13.88 -16.55
CA ALA A 80 -26.77 13.41 -15.22
C ALA A 80 -27.30 14.56 -14.35
N ALA A 81 -26.68 15.75 -14.40
CA ALA A 81 -27.12 16.92 -13.65
C ALA A 81 -28.55 17.32 -14.03
N GLY A 82 -28.84 17.35 -15.34
CA GLY A 82 -30.18 17.66 -15.85
C GLY A 82 -31.23 16.60 -15.47
N GLU A 83 -30.92 15.33 -15.67
CA GLU A 83 -31.87 14.23 -15.44
C GLU A 83 -32.11 13.94 -13.96
N LEU A 84 -31.07 14.00 -13.13
CA LEU A 84 -31.17 13.78 -11.68
C LEU A 84 -31.54 15.05 -10.91
N ARG A 85 -31.61 16.21 -11.57
CA ARG A 85 -31.86 17.52 -10.95
C ARG A 85 -30.86 17.81 -9.84
N LEU A 86 -29.60 17.52 -10.10
CA LEU A 86 -28.45 17.80 -9.23
C LEU A 86 -27.63 18.93 -9.83
N THR A 87 -26.91 19.68 -9.00
CA THR A 87 -25.92 20.63 -9.52
C THR A 87 -24.72 19.89 -10.13
N PRO A 88 -23.98 20.49 -11.08
CA PRO A 88 -22.76 19.87 -11.62
C PRO A 88 -21.75 19.47 -10.55
N GLY A 89 -21.61 20.29 -9.49
CA GLY A 89 -20.76 19.96 -8.34
C GLY A 89 -21.23 18.74 -7.55
N GLN A 90 -22.55 18.59 -7.34
CA GLN A 90 -23.12 17.39 -6.70
C GLN A 90 -22.92 16.13 -7.55
N VAL A 91 -23.03 16.23 -8.87
CA VAL A 91 -22.78 15.09 -9.77
C VAL A 91 -21.31 14.69 -9.73
N HIS A 92 -20.40 15.65 -9.77
CA HIS A 92 -18.97 15.38 -9.69
C HIS A 92 -18.61 14.69 -8.37
N ALA A 93 -18.98 15.29 -7.24
CA ALA A 93 -18.73 14.72 -5.92
C ALA A 93 -19.40 13.35 -5.74
N GLY A 94 -20.64 13.18 -6.24
CA GLY A 94 -21.36 11.93 -6.15
C GLY A 94 -20.77 10.82 -7.03
N TRP A 95 -20.18 11.15 -8.18
CA TRP A 95 -19.44 10.21 -9.02
C TRP A 95 -18.18 9.69 -8.31
N ASP A 96 -17.37 10.60 -7.74
CA ASP A 96 -16.16 10.21 -7.02
C ASP A 96 -16.48 9.37 -5.79
N ARG A 97 -17.54 9.75 -5.05
CA ARG A 97 -18.07 8.94 -3.94
C ARG A 97 -18.54 7.57 -4.41
N ALA A 98 -19.20 7.48 -5.56
CA ALA A 98 -19.67 6.21 -6.09
C ALA A 98 -18.50 5.28 -6.46
N ARG A 99 -17.43 5.81 -7.07
CA ARG A 99 -16.21 5.06 -7.39
C ARG A 99 -15.50 4.60 -6.11
N LEU A 100 -15.24 5.51 -5.18
CA LEU A 100 -14.52 5.22 -3.94
C LEU A 100 -15.30 4.27 -3.00
N ALA A 101 -16.62 4.37 -2.97
CA ALA A 101 -17.47 3.44 -2.23
C ALA A 101 -17.67 2.08 -2.93
N GLY A 102 -17.16 1.91 -4.16
CA GLY A 102 -17.32 0.69 -4.96
C GLY A 102 -18.76 0.41 -5.40
N LEU A 103 -19.53 1.47 -5.66
CA LEU A 103 -20.88 1.43 -6.23
C LEU A 103 -20.86 1.38 -7.76
N VAL A 104 -19.80 1.91 -8.36
CA VAL A 104 -19.53 1.88 -9.80
C VAL A 104 -18.19 1.19 -10.03
N GLU A 105 -18.14 0.33 -11.03
CA GLU A 105 -16.93 -0.27 -11.59
C GLU A 105 -16.81 0.24 -13.04
N LEU A 106 -15.62 0.64 -13.50
CA LEU A 106 -15.42 1.15 -14.86
C LEU A 106 -14.84 0.03 -15.71
N HIS A 107 -15.51 -0.38 -16.78
CA HIS A 107 -15.03 -1.44 -17.67
C HIS A 107 -14.85 -0.93 -19.08
N GLY A 108 -13.61 -0.91 -19.58
CA GLY A 108 -13.30 -0.34 -20.89
C GLY A 108 -13.79 1.11 -21.01
N GLY A 109 -13.67 1.89 -19.93
CA GLY A 109 -14.17 3.25 -19.83
C GLY A 109 -15.67 3.38 -19.51
N THR A 110 -16.46 2.31 -19.58
CA THR A 110 -17.92 2.34 -19.36
C THR A 110 -18.30 1.97 -17.92
N ALA A 111 -19.15 2.75 -17.27
CA ALA A 111 -19.64 2.45 -15.93
C ALA A 111 -20.59 1.23 -15.90
N ARG A 112 -20.29 0.30 -14.98
CA ARG A 112 -21.10 -0.86 -14.63
C ARG A 112 -21.51 -0.79 -13.15
N PRO A 113 -22.65 -1.41 -12.79
CA PRO A 113 -23.08 -1.46 -11.40
C PRO A 113 -22.13 -2.35 -10.61
N GLY A 114 -21.40 -1.76 -9.65
CA GLY A 114 -20.52 -2.52 -8.78
C GLY A 114 -21.30 -3.48 -7.88
N TRP A 115 -20.64 -4.52 -7.37
CA TRP A 115 -21.33 -5.54 -6.57
C TRP A 115 -22.05 -4.99 -5.33
N ARG A 116 -21.55 -3.88 -4.74
CA ARG A 116 -22.21 -3.20 -3.60
C ARG A 116 -23.50 -2.52 -4.01
N LEU A 117 -23.58 -1.99 -5.22
CA LEU A 117 -24.83 -1.42 -5.75
C LEU A 117 -25.88 -2.52 -5.92
N ASN A 118 -25.48 -3.71 -6.38
CA ASN A 118 -26.35 -4.88 -6.51
C ASN A 118 -26.79 -5.47 -5.15
N ALA A 119 -26.09 -5.14 -4.06
CA ALA A 119 -26.40 -5.57 -2.70
C ALA A 119 -27.06 -4.47 -1.84
N TRP A 120 -27.20 -3.25 -2.37
CA TRP A 120 -27.52 -2.02 -1.62
C TRP A 120 -28.76 -2.12 -0.72
N GLU A 121 -29.84 -2.71 -1.23
CA GLU A 121 -31.12 -2.80 -0.52
C GLU A 121 -31.18 -3.94 0.51
N ARG A 122 -30.28 -4.92 0.41
CA ARG A 122 -30.41 -6.23 1.11
C ARG A 122 -29.24 -6.59 2.02
N ASP A 123 -28.11 -5.91 1.91
CA ASP A 123 -26.90 -6.22 2.68
C ASP A 123 -26.35 -4.95 3.34
N ASP A 124 -26.74 -4.73 4.60
CA ASP A 124 -26.24 -3.62 5.43
C ASP A 124 -24.72 -3.67 5.61
N SER A 125 -24.13 -4.86 5.63
CA SER A 125 -22.68 -5.00 5.75
C SER A 125 -21.98 -4.53 4.47
N ALA A 126 -22.56 -4.75 3.29
CA ALA A 126 -22.04 -4.21 2.03
C ALA A 126 -22.08 -2.68 2.00
N VAL A 127 -23.19 -2.08 2.48
CA VAL A 127 -23.35 -0.63 2.61
C VAL A 127 -22.27 -0.05 3.52
N LEU A 128 -22.13 -0.60 4.73
CA LEU A 128 -21.13 -0.14 5.69
C LEU A 128 -19.71 -0.29 5.16
N ARG A 129 -19.39 -1.40 4.47
CA ARG A 129 -18.09 -1.56 3.79
C ARG A 129 -17.84 -0.53 2.70
N GLY A 130 -18.87 -0.11 1.96
CA GLY A 130 -18.77 0.95 0.96
C GLY A 130 -18.51 2.31 1.60
N TRP A 131 -19.25 2.63 2.68
CA TRP A 131 -19.04 3.87 3.41
C TRP A 131 -17.67 3.92 4.11
N VAL A 132 -17.16 2.82 4.68
CA VAL A 132 -15.80 2.79 5.27
C VAL A 132 -14.73 3.02 4.21
N ALA A 133 -14.90 2.48 2.98
CA ALA A 133 -13.98 2.77 1.89
C ALA A 133 -13.98 4.26 1.50
N LEU A 134 -15.15 4.89 1.50
CA LEU A 134 -15.28 6.34 1.30
C LEU A 134 -14.62 7.13 2.44
N PHE A 135 -14.85 6.73 3.69
CA PHE A 135 -14.26 7.33 4.88
C PHE A 135 -12.73 7.28 4.82
N ASP A 136 -12.15 6.15 4.42
CA ASP A 136 -10.70 6.00 4.29
C ASP A 136 -10.10 6.83 3.15
N ALA A 137 -10.91 7.10 2.13
CA ALA A 137 -10.57 7.90 0.97
C ALA A 137 -11.05 9.36 1.08
N TRP A 138 -11.40 9.86 2.27
CA TRP A 138 -11.91 11.22 2.47
C TRP A 138 -11.02 12.32 1.84
N PRO A 139 -9.67 12.25 1.83
CA PRO A 139 -8.84 13.29 1.22
C PRO A 139 -9.01 13.35 -0.31
N LEU A 140 -9.43 12.25 -0.95
CA LEU A 140 -9.68 12.19 -2.39
C LEU A 140 -11.04 12.81 -2.76
N VAL A 141 -11.99 12.80 -1.82
CA VAL A 141 -13.34 13.38 -2.00
C VAL A 141 -13.34 14.87 -1.68
N HIS A 142 -12.46 15.28 -0.76
CA HIS A 142 -12.30 16.64 -0.31
C HIS A 142 -10.85 17.07 -0.50
N PRO A 143 -10.45 17.44 -1.73
CA PRO A 143 -9.04 17.72 -2.04
C PRO A 143 -8.50 18.88 -1.20
N ALA A 144 -7.22 18.78 -0.84
CA ALA A 144 -6.54 19.83 -0.10
C ALA A 144 -6.40 21.13 -0.92
N PRO A 145 -6.28 22.30 -0.26
CA PRO A 145 -6.00 23.55 -0.96
C PRO A 145 -4.73 23.46 -1.80
N ALA A 146 -4.78 23.91 -3.06
CA ALA A 146 -3.69 23.75 -4.02
C ALA A 146 -2.43 24.55 -3.64
N GLU A 147 -2.57 25.54 -2.76
CA GLU A 147 -1.49 26.40 -2.27
C GLU A 147 -0.65 25.71 -1.19
N VAL A 148 -1.11 24.59 -0.63
CA VAL A 148 -0.41 23.85 0.43
C VAL A 148 0.51 22.80 -0.19
N ALA A 149 1.75 22.75 0.29
CA ALA A 149 2.73 21.77 -0.16
C ALA A 149 2.22 20.32 0.05
N PRO A 150 2.34 19.42 -0.94
CA PRO A 150 1.85 18.04 -0.81
C PRO A 150 2.41 17.27 0.40
N ALA A 151 3.66 17.53 0.78
CA ALA A 151 4.27 16.92 1.97
C ALA A 151 3.52 17.28 3.27
N ALA A 152 3.11 18.55 3.42
CA ALA A 152 2.35 19.01 4.58
C ALA A 152 0.94 18.40 4.63
N VAL A 153 0.31 18.24 3.46
CA VAL A 153 -0.98 17.54 3.35
C VAL A 153 -0.84 16.08 3.78
N ALA A 154 0.21 15.40 3.30
CA ALA A 154 0.48 14.01 3.65
C ALA A 154 0.71 13.83 5.17
N GLU A 155 1.50 14.71 5.79
CA GLU A 155 1.71 14.73 7.24
C GLU A 155 0.40 14.94 8.03
N ALA A 156 -0.46 15.87 7.58
CA ALA A 156 -1.75 16.10 8.22
C ALA A 156 -2.67 14.88 8.10
N VAL A 157 -2.75 14.26 6.92
CA VAL A 157 -3.51 13.02 6.70
C VAL A 157 -2.98 11.91 7.60
N GLU A 158 -1.65 11.76 7.71
CA GLU A 158 -0.99 10.76 8.55
C GLU A 158 -1.26 10.96 10.05
N ALA A 159 -1.51 12.18 10.49
CA ALA A 159 -1.87 12.51 11.88
C ALA A 159 -3.36 12.36 12.21
N VAL A 160 -4.26 12.28 11.22
CA VAL A 160 -5.71 12.15 11.43
C VAL A 160 -6.12 10.93 12.29
N PRO A 161 -5.50 9.75 12.17
CA PRO A 161 -5.81 8.62 13.06
C PRO A 161 -5.67 8.93 14.56
N GLN A 162 -4.66 9.73 14.98
CA GLN A 162 -4.56 10.16 16.38
C GLN A 162 -5.69 11.13 16.76
N VAL A 163 -6.04 12.06 15.87
CA VAL A 163 -7.16 13.01 16.05
C VAL A 163 -8.49 12.25 16.25
N LEU A 164 -8.76 11.27 15.40
CA LEU A 164 -9.95 10.40 15.48
C LEU A 164 -9.97 9.59 16.77
N SER A 165 -8.81 9.11 17.23
CA SER A 165 -8.70 8.37 18.49
C SER A 165 -9.03 9.26 19.70
N LEU A 166 -8.59 10.52 19.71
CA LEU A 166 -8.95 11.47 20.77
C LEU A 166 -10.47 11.75 20.77
N LEU A 167 -11.07 11.97 19.60
CA LEU A 167 -12.52 12.17 19.47
C LEU A 167 -13.29 10.95 19.99
N GLN A 168 -12.84 9.74 19.66
CA GLN A 168 -13.45 8.49 20.11
C GLN A 168 -13.37 8.32 21.62
N LEU A 169 -12.22 8.60 22.23
CA LEU A 169 -12.01 8.48 23.67
C LEU A 169 -12.79 9.53 24.47
N SER A 170 -12.99 10.71 23.89
CA SER A 170 -13.72 11.81 24.54
C SER A 170 -15.23 11.56 24.61
N ALA A 171 -15.77 10.72 23.71
CA ALA A 171 -17.20 10.36 23.65
C ALA A 171 -18.15 11.58 23.67
N GLY A 172 -17.73 12.69 23.06
CA GLY A 172 -18.44 13.96 23.06
C GLY A 172 -17.66 15.07 22.33
N PRO A 173 -18.11 16.34 22.46
CA PRO A 173 -17.45 17.50 21.85
C PRO A 173 -15.99 17.68 22.27
N VAL A 174 -15.10 17.86 21.29
CA VAL A 174 -13.70 18.21 21.51
C VAL A 174 -13.41 19.56 20.86
N LEU A 175 -12.78 20.45 21.62
CA LEU A 175 -12.45 21.81 21.18
C LEU A 175 -11.35 21.80 20.11
N LEU A 176 -11.53 22.61 19.06
CA LEU A 176 -10.57 22.74 17.95
C LEU A 176 -9.13 23.06 18.42
N PRO A 177 -8.90 23.96 19.40
CA PRO A 177 -7.55 24.19 19.93
C PRO A 177 -6.86 22.93 20.45
N ALA A 178 -7.58 22.02 21.11
CA ALA A 178 -7.01 20.77 21.61
C ALA A 178 -6.65 19.80 20.47
N LEU A 179 -7.48 19.75 19.43
CA LEU A 179 -7.19 18.96 18.22
C LEU A 179 -5.98 19.53 17.47
N LEU A 180 -5.84 20.85 17.43
CA LEU A 180 -4.71 21.53 16.80
C LEU A 180 -3.40 21.27 17.53
N ASP A 181 -3.40 21.30 18.85
CA ASP A 181 -2.21 20.99 19.65
C ASP A 181 -1.79 19.52 19.45
N LEU A 182 -2.75 18.60 19.37
CA LEU A 182 -2.47 17.20 19.03
C LEU A 182 -1.89 17.04 17.62
N LEU A 183 -2.48 17.74 16.63
CA LEU A 183 -1.98 17.73 15.25
C LEU A 183 -0.53 18.25 15.18
N ARG A 184 -0.24 19.36 15.84
CA ARG A 184 1.12 19.92 15.92
C ARG A 184 2.11 18.91 16.50
N GLN A 185 1.75 18.31 17.63
CA GLN A 185 2.60 17.32 18.28
C GLN A 185 2.87 16.14 17.34
N ARG A 186 1.83 15.57 16.73
CA ARG A 186 2.02 14.38 15.88
C ARG A 186 2.81 14.69 14.60
N VAL A 187 2.59 15.85 13.99
CA VAL A 187 3.37 16.27 12.82
C VAL A 187 4.85 16.43 13.17
N ALA A 188 5.16 16.99 14.35
CA ALA A 188 6.54 17.08 14.83
C ALA A 188 7.17 15.68 15.02
N GLU A 189 6.44 14.75 15.63
CA GLU A 189 6.89 13.34 15.79
C GLU A 189 7.15 12.67 14.45
N LEU A 190 6.25 12.82 13.47
CA LEU A 190 6.41 12.24 12.12
C LEU A 190 7.67 12.75 11.41
N ARG A 191 8.02 14.03 11.60
CA ARG A 191 9.24 14.61 11.01
C ARG A 191 10.49 14.07 11.69
N GLU A 192 10.46 13.92 13.01
CA GLU A 192 11.55 13.28 13.75
C GLU A 192 11.76 11.82 13.28
N GLU A 193 10.68 11.03 13.20
CA GLU A 193 10.70 9.65 12.70
C GLU A 193 11.30 9.54 11.28
N ARG A 194 10.99 10.49 10.38
CA ARG A 194 11.54 10.53 9.01
C ARG A 194 13.01 10.99 8.93
N CYS A 195 13.49 11.70 9.93
CA CYS A 195 14.87 12.16 10.00
C CYS A 195 15.81 11.11 10.63
N GLU A 196 15.27 10.08 11.29
CA GLU A 196 16.07 8.95 11.77
C GLU A 196 16.59 8.12 10.59
N VAL A 197 17.88 8.25 10.30
CA VAL A 197 18.58 7.34 9.38
C VAL A 197 18.66 5.97 10.06
N PRO A 198 18.22 4.87 9.41
CA PRO A 198 18.36 3.53 9.97
C PRO A 198 19.84 3.27 10.28
N TYR A 199 20.16 3.04 11.55
CA TYR A 199 21.51 2.70 11.96
C TYR A 199 21.85 1.30 11.42
N GLY A 200 22.48 1.26 10.24
CA GLY A 200 23.18 0.07 9.78
C GLY A 200 24.27 -0.33 10.79
N PRO A 201 24.67 -1.61 10.85
CA PRO A 201 25.71 -2.04 11.78
C PRO A 201 26.97 -1.19 11.55
N GLU A 202 27.41 -0.57 12.66
CA GLU A 202 28.57 0.30 12.77
C GLU A 202 29.76 -0.31 12.00
N PRO A 203 30.36 0.38 11.02
CA PRO A 203 31.54 -0.13 10.35
C PRO A 203 32.62 -0.31 11.40
N ALA A 204 33.11 -1.54 11.53
CA ALA A 204 34.18 -1.89 12.47
C ALA A 204 35.35 -0.90 12.29
N PRO A 205 35.95 -0.41 13.40
CA PRO A 205 37.03 0.56 13.31
C PRO A 205 38.16 -0.05 12.46
N ALA A 206 38.49 0.61 11.36
CA ALA A 206 39.60 0.24 10.51
C ALA A 206 40.88 0.30 11.36
N ASP A 207 41.54 -0.85 11.50
CA ASP A 207 42.86 -0.95 12.13
C ASP A 207 43.81 0.05 11.46
N ALA A 208 44.27 1.01 12.26
CA ALA A 208 45.28 1.97 11.87
C ALA A 208 46.62 1.26 11.64
N ALA A 209 47.05 1.16 10.39
CA ALA A 209 48.44 0.93 10.03
C ALA A 209 49.14 2.28 9.74
N PRO A 210 50.42 2.45 10.13
CA PRO A 210 51.02 3.75 10.35
C PRO A 210 51.42 4.47 9.06
N ALA A 211 51.36 5.79 9.13
CA ALA A 211 51.78 6.74 8.11
C ALA A 211 53.29 6.67 7.84
N ASP A 212 53.66 6.72 6.56
CA ASP A 212 54.96 7.24 6.14
C ASP A 212 54.76 8.32 5.07
N ALA A 213 55.58 9.36 5.16
CA ALA A 213 55.38 10.66 4.55
C ALA A 213 56.14 10.81 3.23
N ALA A 214 55.56 11.51 2.25
CA ALA A 214 56.30 12.33 1.30
C ALA A 214 55.38 13.34 0.58
N ALA A 215 55.76 14.60 0.63
CA ALA A 215 55.09 15.76 0.07
C ALA A 215 55.20 15.85 -1.46
N THR A 216 54.20 16.45 -2.14
CA THR A 216 54.41 17.65 -2.98
C THR A 216 53.08 18.28 -3.41
N ASP A 217 53.09 19.61 -3.38
CA ASP A 217 52.06 20.59 -3.67
C ASP A 217 52.20 21.05 -5.13
N VAL A 218 51.12 21.06 -5.96
CA VAL A 218 50.92 22.01 -7.08
C VAL A 218 49.43 22.07 -7.50
N ALA A 219 48.84 23.24 -7.27
CA ALA A 219 47.88 24.03 -8.06
C ALA A 219 46.50 23.50 -8.50
N ALA A 220 45.52 24.28 -8.06
CA ALA A 220 44.17 24.47 -8.55
C ALA A 220 44.03 24.58 -10.08
N THR A 221 42.95 24.01 -10.59
CA THR A 221 42.15 24.65 -11.66
C THR A 221 40.67 24.46 -11.34
N ASP A 222 39.97 25.59 -11.34
CA ASP A 222 38.54 25.75 -11.15
C ASP A 222 37.73 25.01 -12.22
N ALA A 223 36.70 24.30 -11.79
CA ALA A 223 35.49 24.04 -12.58
C ALA A 223 34.29 23.99 -11.62
N ALA A 224 34.01 25.12 -10.98
CA ALA A 224 32.72 25.37 -10.37
C ALA A 224 31.71 25.75 -11.46
N GLY A 225 30.62 25.01 -11.55
CA GLY A 225 29.49 25.38 -12.40
C GLY A 225 28.52 24.24 -12.63
N SER A 226 27.65 23.94 -11.65
CA SER A 226 26.27 23.43 -11.81
C SER A 226 25.83 22.55 -10.62
N ASP A 227 25.78 23.07 -9.40
CA ASP A 227 25.09 22.37 -8.28
C ASP A 227 24.21 23.29 -7.40
N ALA A 228 24.16 24.60 -7.68
CA ALA A 228 23.31 25.51 -6.90
C ALA A 228 21.80 25.30 -7.17
N ALA A 229 21.41 24.90 -8.39
CA ALA A 229 20.01 24.68 -8.74
C ALA A 229 19.44 23.37 -8.17
N GLY A 230 20.26 22.34 -7.98
CA GLY A 230 19.83 21.07 -7.35
C GLY A 230 19.69 21.19 -5.83
N SER A 231 20.53 22.02 -5.21
CA SER A 231 20.54 22.27 -3.76
C SER A 231 19.34 23.11 -3.29
N GLU A 232 18.93 24.13 -4.05
CA GLU A 232 17.74 24.93 -3.70
C GLU A 232 16.42 24.14 -3.85
N VAL A 233 16.33 23.23 -4.83
CA VAL A 233 15.16 22.35 -4.99
C VAL A 233 15.12 21.28 -3.90
N ALA A 234 16.27 20.73 -3.50
CA ALA A 234 16.35 19.80 -2.37
C ALA A 234 16.03 20.48 -1.02
N ALA A 235 16.48 21.72 -0.82
CA ALA A 235 16.18 22.51 0.38
C ALA A 235 14.70 22.96 0.45
N ALA A 236 14.06 23.24 -0.70
CA ALA A 236 12.64 23.56 -0.77
C ALA A 236 11.73 22.35 -0.50
N VAL A 237 12.20 21.13 -0.79
CA VAL A 237 11.50 19.86 -0.47
C VAL A 237 11.64 19.47 1.01
N LEU A 238 12.60 20.07 1.73
CA LEU A 238 12.88 19.82 3.16
C LEU A 238 12.46 20.97 4.08
N ALA A 239 11.89 22.07 3.55
CA ALA A 239 11.44 23.18 4.38
C ALA A 239 10.17 22.78 5.15
N ASP A 240 10.23 22.82 6.48
CA ASP A 240 9.06 22.68 7.34
C ASP A 240 7.93 23.59 6.83
N PRO A 241 6.71 23.09 6.58
CA PRO A 241 5.59 23.98 6.32
C PRO A 241 5.46 24.92 7.51
N PRO A 242 5.28 26.23 7.27
CA PRO A 242 5.23 27.18 8.37
C PRO A 242 4.08 26.79 9.29
N GLU A 243 4.28 26.84 10.61
CA GLU A 243 3.27 26.47 11.63
C GLU A 243 1.91 27.15 11.40
N THR A 244 1.89 28.25 10.64
CA THR A 244 0.70 28.98 10.19
C THR A 244 -0.24 28.17 9.29
N VAL A 245 0.22 27.06 8.68
CA VAL A 245 -0.58 26.23 7.75
C VAL A 245 -1.37 25.14 8.48
N LEU A 246 -0.88 24.67 9.64
CA LEU A 246 -1.54 23.57 10.39
C LEU A 246 -2.98 23.86 10.82
N PRO A 247 -3.38 25.08 11.23
CA PRO A 247 -4.78 25.39 11.49
C PRO A 247 -5.68 25.16 10.27
N ALA A 248 -5.25 25.64 9.09
CA ALA A 248 -6.00 25.46 7.85
C ALA A 248 -6.07 23.98 7.43
N LEU A 249 -5.00 23.20 7.68
CA LEU A 249 -5.00 21.76 7.44
C LEU A 249 -5.90 20.99 8.42
N LEU A 250 -5.98 21.42 9.67
CA LEU A 250 -6.94 20.86 10.63
C LEU A 250 -8.38 21.13 10.17
N ASP A 251 -8.69 22.38 9.83
CA ASP A 251 -10.03 22.75 9.35
C ASP A 251 -10.38 21.95 8.09
N TRP A 252 -9.48 21.87 7.11
CA TRP A 252 -9.65 21.04 5.92
C TRP A 252 -9.92 19.56 6.24
N ALA A 253 -9.17 18.97 7.17
CA ALA A 253 -9.35 17.57 7.55
C ALA A 253 -10.70 17.33 8.25
N LEU A 254 -11.07 18.24 9.15
CA LEU A 254 -12.34 18.19 9.86
C LEU A 254 -13.54 18.38 8.91
N GLU A 255 -13.44 19.31 7.97
CA GLU A 255 -14.45 19.53 6.91
C GLU A 255 -14.58 18.31 6.00
N GLY A 256 -13.47 17.70 5.59
CA GLY A 256 -13.46 16.50 4.76
C GLY A 256 -14.12 15.29 5.46
N LEU A 257 -13.79 15.08 6.75
CA LEU A 257 -14.42 14.04 7.58
C LEU A 257 -15.91 14.33 7.82
N ALA A 258 -16.30 15.59 7.98
CA ALA A 258 -17.71 15.99 8.07
C ALA A 258 -18.45 15.74 6.75
N ALA A 259 -17.81 16.01 5.60
CA ALA A 259 -18.40 15.83 4.28
C ALA A 259 -18.73 14.37 3.94
N VAL A 260 -18.01 13.41 4.56
CA VAL A 260 -18.30 11.96 4.48
C VAL A 260 -19.16 11.45 5.64
N GLY A 261 -19.65 12.35 6.51
CA GLY A 261 -20.58 12.02 7.60
C GLY A 261 -19.93 11.35 8.82
N ALA A 262 -18.61 11.42 8.97
CA ALA A 262 -17.90 10.82 10.10
C ALA A 262 -17.98 11.65 11.39
N LEU A 263 -18.10 12.97 11.26
CA LEU A 263 -18.22 13.88 12.39
C LEU A 263 -19.15 15.05 12.07
N THR A 264 -19.56 15.77 13.11
CA THR A 264 -20.24 17.06 13.01
C THR A 264 -19.34 18.16 13.56
N LEU A 265 -19.40 19.33 12.94
CA LEU A 265 -18.73 20.55 13.40
C LEU A 265 -19.76 21.46 14.06
N GLY A 266 -19.46 21.90 15.28
CA GLY A 266 -20.17 22.96 15.98
C GLY A 266 -19.25 24.15 16.23
N ASP A 267 -19.74 25.15 16.96
CA ASP A 267 -18.97 26.36 17.26
C ASP A 267 -17.68 26.02 18.02
N GLY A 268 -16.55 25.99 17.30
CA GLY A 268 -15.22 25.71 17.83
C GLY A 268 -15.01 24.29 18.35
N HIS A 269 -15.86 23.31 18.00
CA HIS A 269 -15.69 21.91 18.39
C HIS A 269 -16.09 20.91 17.31
N ALA A 270 -15.53 19.69 17.39
CA ALA A 270 -15.90 18.56 16.56
C ALA A 270 -16.45 17.41 17.43
N THR A 271 -17.34 16.59 16.86
CA THR A 271 -17.91 15.41 17.55
C THR A 271 -18.13 14.28 16.54
N LEU A 272 -17.70 13.06 16.85
CA LEU A 272 -17.97 11.90 15.99
C LEU A 272 -19.47 11.64 15.91
N THR A 273 -19.96 11.32 14.71
CA THR A 273 -21.29 10.75 14.53
C THR A 273 -21.30 9.31 15.05
N PRO A 274 -22.48 8.68 15.29
CA PRO A 274 -22.52 7.27 15.64
C PRO A 274 -21.86 6.38 14.57
N LEU A 275 -22.03 6.72 13.29
CA LEU A 275 -21.36 6.05 12.17
C LEU A 275 -19.83 6.21 12.20
N GLY A 276 -19.33 7.44 12.43
CA GLY A 276 -17.90 7.70 12.56
C GLY A 276 -17.28 7.02 13.78
N SER A 277 -17.96 7.04 14.93
CA SER A 277 -17.53 6.36 16.14
C SER A 277 -17.41 4.85 15.95
N TRP A 278 -18.42 4.23 15.31
CA TRP A 278 -18.36 2.83 14.94
C TRP A 278 -17.17 2.52 14.01
N ALA A 279 -16.90 3.36 13.02
CA ALA A 279 -15.81 3.17 12.08
C ALA A 279 -14.43 3.23 12.74
N VAL A 280 -14.22 4.24 13.60
CA VAL A 280 -12.99 4.39 14.38
C VAL A 280 -12.82 3.18 15.30
N TRP A 281 -13.88 2.72 15.98
CA TRP A 281 -13.82 1.50 16.78
C TRP A 281 -13.43 0.27 15.94
N VAL A 282 -14.03 0.06 14.76
CA VAL A 282 -13.68 -1.08 13.88
C VAL A 282 -12.20 -1.04 13.54
N LYS A 283 -11.64 0.13 13.24
CA LYS A 283 -10.21 0.29 12.96
C LYS A 283 -9.33 0.00 14.16
N LEU A 284 -9.64 0.57 15.33
CA LEU A 284 -8.91 0.32 16.57
C LEU A 284 -8.94 -1.18 16.93
N GLU A 285 -10.07 -1.84 16.71
CA GLU A 285 -10.20 -3.28 16.94
C GLU A 285 -9.38 -4.08 15.92
N GLN A 286 -9.40 -3.69 14.64
CA GLN A 286 -8.54 -4.31 13.62
C GLN A 286 -7.07 -4.16 13.95
N ILE A 287 -6.64 -2.99 14.44
CA ILE A 287 -5.28 -2.76 14.94
C ILE A 287 -4.98 -3.68 16.12
N CYS A 288 -5.88 -3.79 17.09
CA CYS A 288 -5.71 -4.66 18.25
C CYS A 288 -5.61 -6.14 17.86
N VAL A 289 -6.40 -6.59 16.87
CA VAL A 289 -6.34 -7.94 16.31
C VAL A 289 -5.03 -8.15 15.54
N ALA A 290 -4.64 -7.17 14.72
CA ALA A 290 -3.41 -7.19 13.94
C ALA A 290 -2.15 -7.20 14.83
N ALA A 291 -2.15 -6.45 15.94
CA ALA A 291 -1.08 -6.44 16.93
C ALA A 291 -0.96 -7.77 17.69
N GLN A 292 -2.03 -8.57 17.68
CA GLN A 292 -2.04 -9.93 18.22
C GLN A 292 -1.80 -10.98 17.13
N SER A 293 -1.51 -10.57 15.89
CA SER A 293 -1.19 -11.51 14.82
C SER A 293 0.01 -12.37 15.24
N PRO A 294 -0.02 -13.68 14.97
CA PRO A 294 1.11 -14.54 15.28
C PRO A 294 2.42 -14.11 14.59
N ALA A 295 2.29 -13.41 13.46
CA ALA A 295 3.40 -12.95 12.64
C ALA A 295 3.99 -11.61 13.12
N GLY A 296 3.17 -10.72 13.70
CA GLY A 296 3.63 -9.49 14.34
C GLY A 296 4.10 -8.40 13.37
N HIS A 297 3.67 -8.42 12.10
CA HIS A 297 4.17 -7.48 11.09
C HIS A 297 3.52 -6.10 11.10
N ILE A 298 2.61 -5.81 12.03
CA ILE A 298 1.82 -4.57 12.00
C ILE A 298 2.69 -3.31 12.10
N GLU A 299 3.82 -3.36 12.82
CA GLU A 299 4.74 -2.23 13.00
C GLU A 299 5.83 -2.18 11.93
N GLN A 300 5.93 -3.20 11.09
CA GLN A 300 7.01 -3.34 10.12
C GLN A 300 6.75 -2.49 8.86
N SER A 301 7.82 -2.17 8.14
CA SER A 301 7.72 -1.56 6.79
C SER A 301 6.91 -2.46 5.84
N ALA A 302 6.37 -1.89 4.75
CA ALA A 302 5.73 -2.69 3.70
C ALA A 302 6.66 -3.81 3.20
N GLU A 303 7.94 -3.52 2.98
CA GLU A 303 8.90 -4.50 2.47
C GLU A 303 9.08 -5.69 3.43
N GLU A 304 9.30 -5.43 4.72
CA GLU A 304 9.45 -6.48 5.73
C GLU A 304 8.16 -7.30 5.91
N MET A 305 7.00 -6.63 5.89
CA MET A 305 5.71 -7.30 5.95
C MET A 305 5.51 -8.23 4.73
N LEU A 306 5.79 -7.75 3.52
CA LEU A 306 5.69 -8.56 2.30
C LEU A 306 6.66 -9.75 2.32
N ARG A 307 7.89 -9.53 2.80
CA ARG A 307 8.90 -10.60 3.00
C ARG A 307 8.44 -11.64 4.02
N GLY A 308 7.77 -11.22 5.09
CA GLY A 308 7.12 -12.11 6.05
C GLY A 308 5.99 -12.93 5.43
N CYS A 309 5.31 -12.38 4.42
CA CYS A 309 4.22 -13.04 3.69
C CYS A 309 4.68 -13.99 2.58
N ALA A 310 5.95 -13.95 2.16
CA ALA A 310 6.49 -14.71 1.02
C ALA A 310 6.20 -16.22 1.05
N ARG A 311 6.06 -16.83 2.24
CA ARG A 311 5.81 -18.27 2.41
C ARG A 311 4.37 -18.60 2.80
N LEU A 312 3.48 -17.61 2.81
CA LEU A 312 2.09 -17.79 3.15
C LEU A 312 1.27 -18.17 1.91
N SER A 313 0.18 -18.90 2.11
CA SER A 313 -0.83 -19.05 1.05
C SER A 313 -1.62 -17.74 0.87
N PRO A 314 -2.31 -17.54 -0.27
CA PRO A 314 -2.97 -16.27 -0.59
C PRO A 314 -3.96 -15.78 0.48
N GLY A 315 -4.72 -16.69 1.09
CA GLY A 315 -5.69 -16.34 2.14
C GLY A 315 -5.03 -15.74 3.40
N PRO A 316 -4.08 -16.46 4.04
CA PRO A 316 -3.28 -15.92 5.14
C PRO A 316 -2.49 -14.65 4.78
N ALA A 317 -1.84 -14.58 3.62
CA ALA A 317 -1.14 -13.36 3.18
C ALA A 317 -2.10 -12.16 3.11
N ARG A 318 -3.29 -12.35 2.53
CA ARG A 318 -4.33 -11.30 2.48
C ARG A 318 -4.83 -10.89 3.87
N ALA A 319 -4.80 -11.78 4.85
CA ALA A 319 -5.12 -11.42 6.23
C ALA A 319 -4.03 -10.53 6.85
N GLU A 320 -2.75 -10.84 6.60
CA GLU A 320 -1.62 -10.01 7.01
C GLU A 320 -1.65 -8.62 6.33
N TYR A 321 -1.97 -8.55 5.03
CA TYR A 321 -2.12 -7.26 4.33
C TYR A 321 -3.19 -6.40 4.99
N ARG A 322 -4.38 -6.97 5.27
CA ARG A 322 -5.44 -6.24 5.96
C ARG A 322 -5.03 -5.79 7.36
N ALA A 323 -4.29 -6.63 8.08
CA ALA A 323 -3.79 -6.32 9.40
C ALA A 323 -2.80 -5.15 9.38
N TRP A 324 -1.86 -5.18 8.43
CA TRP A 324 -0.87 -4.12 8.23
C TRP A 324 -1.50 -2.80 7.76
N LEU A 325 -2.47 -2.86 6.85
CA LEU A 325 -3.24 -1.70 6.37
C LEU A 325 -4.06 -1.05 7.47
N ALA A 326 -4.57 -1.81 8.44
CA ALA A 326 -5.43 -1.28 9.50
C ALA A 326 -4.71 -0.28 10.42
N ALA A 327 -3.37 -0.36 10.53
CA ALA A 327 -2.56 0.49 11.38
C ALA A 327 -2.03 1.76 10.70
N ARG A 328 -2.42 2.00 9.44
CA ARG A 328 -1.84 3.06 8.59
C ARG A 328 -2.91 3.86 7.87
N THR A 329 -2.53 5.03 7.36
CA THR A 329 -3.35 5.73 6.38
C THR A 329 -3.21 5.07 5.01
N VAL A 330 -4.28 5.15 4.20
CA VAL A 330 -4.28 4.55 2.86
C VAL A 330 -3.17 5.13 1.97
N SER A 331 -2.97 6.45 2.01
CA SER A 331 -1.94 7.11 1.19
C SER A 331 -0.52 6.68 1.57
N SER A 332 -0.22 6.59 2.87
CA SER A 332 1.08 6.08 3.34
C SER A 332 1.27 4.62 2.93
N ALA A 333 0.25 3.78 3.16
CA ALA A 333 0.29 2.38 2.78
C ALA A 333 0.51 2.15 1.28
N VAL A 334 -0.18 2.89 0.42
CA VAL A 334 -0.01 2.80 -1.05
C VAL A 334 1.40 3.24 -1.44
N SER A 335 1.88 4.36 -0.90
CA SER A 335 3.23 4.86 -1.15
C SER A 335 4.29 3.82 -0.77
N GLU A 336 4.20 3.24 0.43
CA GLU A 336 5.12 2.20 0.91
C GLU A 336 5.06 0.92 0.05
N LEU A 337 3.86 0.47 -0.36
CA LEU A 337 3.70 -0.71 -1.21
C LEU A 337 4.29 -0.49 -2.61
N VAL A 338 4.07 0.67 -3.22
CA VAL A 338 4.66 1.00 -4.53
C VAL A 338 6.18 1.13 -4.40
N ALA A 339 6.70 1.73 -3.32
CA ALA A 339 8.13 1.79 -3.04
C ALA A 339 8.75 0.39 -2.89
N ALA A 340 8.12 -0.50 -2.12
CA ALA A 340 8.53 -1.91 -2.00
C ALA A 340 8.51 -2.62 -3.36
N ALA A 341 7.51 -2.33 -4.21
CA ALA A 341 7.42 -2.88 -5.55
C ALA A 341 8.57 -2.42 -6.46
N ARG A 342 9.11 -1.20 -6.27
CA ARG A 342 10.27 -0.70 -7.05
C ARG A 342 11.58 -1.42 -6.74
N GLY A 343 11.68 -2.08 -5.58
CA GLY A 343 12.87 -2.80 -5.14
C GLY A 343 13.31 -3.91 -6.11
N GLU A 344 14.45 -4.54 -5.81
CA GLU A 344 15.04 -5.56 -6.70
C GLU A 344 14.38 -6.94 -6.60
N ASP A 345 13.63 -7.21 -5.53
CA ASP A 345 13.02 -8.51 -5.26
C ASP A 345 11.72 -8.71 -6.06
N ALA A 346 11.79 -9.57 -7.07
CA ALA A 346 10.67 -9.88 -7.95
C ALA A 346 9.45 -10.45 -7.22
N LEU A 347 9.65 -11.23 -6.15
CA LEU A 347 8.53 -11.75 -5.36
C LEU A 347 7.83 -10.61 -4.62
N LEU A 348 8.59 -9.72 -3.99
CA LEU A 348 8.01 -8.58 -3.28
C LEU A 348 7.25 -7.65 -4.22
N ARG A 349 7.72 -7.48 -5.46
CA ARG A 349 7.01 -6.74 -6.50
C ARG A 349 5.61 -7.30 -6.76
N GLY A 350 5.49 -8.62 -6.97
CA GLY A 350 4.19 -9.27 -7.14
C GLY A 350 3.29 -9.16 -5.90
N LEU A 351 3.84 -9.44 -4.71
CA LEU A 351 3.08 -9.37 -3.46
C LEU A 351 2.61 -7.94 -3.12
N ALA A 352 3.38 -6.92 -3.49
CA ALA A 352 2.98 -5.52 -3.32
C ALA A 352 1.71 -5.21 -4.13
N PHE A 353 1.62 -5.67 -5.38
CA PHE A 353 0.40 -5.51 -6.19
C PHE A 353 -0.78 -6.33 -5.67
N ASP A 354 -0.54 -7.49 -5.06
CA ASP A 354 -1.60 -8.23 -4.35
C ASP A 354 -2.12 -7.47 -3.13
N ALA A 355 -1.24 -6.79 -2.39
CA ALA A 355 -1.64 -5.91 -1.30
C ALA A 355 -2.39 -4.66 -1.81
N LEU A 356 -1.97 -4.06 -2.94
CA LEU A 356 -2.68 -2.95 -3.58
C LEU A 356 -4.10 -3.35 -4.03
N ARG A 357 -4.34 -4.60 -4.44
CA ARG A 357 -5.72 -5.12 -4.67
C ARG A 357 -6.57 -5.15 -3.41
N VAL A 358 -5.96 -5.26 -2.22
CA VAL A 358 -6.69 -5.16 -0.95
C VAL A 358 -7.08 -3.71 -0.66
N VAL A 359 -6.26 -2.73 -1.07
CA VAL A 359 -6.55 -1.29 -0.96
C VAL A 359 -7.70 -0.89 -1.89
N GLY A 360 -7.67 -1.34 -3.15
CA GLY A 360 -8.72 -1.08 -4.14
C GLY A 360 -8.68 0.33 -4.74
N ALA A 361 -9.85 0.95 -4.94
CA ALA A 361 -10.01 2.20 -5.71
C ALA A 361 -9.13 3.38 -5.28
N ALA A 362 -8.75 3.42 -4.00
CA ALA A 362 -7.87 4.46 -3.48
C ALA A 362 -6.43 4.35 -4.00
N ALA A 363 -5.99 3.18 -4.47
CA ALA A 363 -4.67 2.96 -5.07
C ALA A 363 -4.61 3.27 -6.58
N GLU A 364 -5.75 3.52 -7.23
CA GLU A 364 -5.85 3.63 -8.69
C GLU A 364 -4.91 4.69 -9.28
N ALA A 365 -4.81 5.86 -8.64
CA ALA A 365 -3.97 6.96 -9.13
C ALA A 365 -2.48 6.58 -9.11
N ASP A 366 -2.00 6.05 -7.98
CA ASP A 366 -0.62 5.60 -7.82
C ASP A 366 -0.29 4.41 -8.71
N VAL A 367 -1.24 3.49 -8.92
CA VAL A 367 -1.05 2.37 -9.85
C VAL A 367 -0.97 2.85 -11.30
N ARG A 368 -1.78 3.83 -11.71
CA ARG A 368 -1.63 4.44 -13.04
C ARG A 368 -0.28 5.15 -13.21
N ALA A 369 0.19 5.86 -12.19
CA ALA A 369 1.52 6.45 -12.23
C ALA A 369 2.62 5.37 -12.33
N ALA A 370 2.50 4.28 -11.57
CA ALA A 370 3.41 3.14 -11.64
C ALA A 370 3.40 2.44 -13.03
N ALA A 371 2.32 2.55 -13.81
CA ALA A 371 2.26 1.99 -15.16
C ALA A 371 3.24 2.66 -16.15
N GLU A 372 3.74 3.86 -15.83
CA GLU A 372 4.77 4.55 -16.62
C GLU A 372 6.19 4.04 -16.31
N GLU A 373 6.37 3.29 -15.22
CA GLU A 373 7.65 2.71 -14.84
C GLU A 373 7.83 1.32 -15.47
N PRO A 374 8.87 1.07 -16.29
CA PRO A 374 9.00 -0.18 -17.04
C PRO A 374 8.95 -1.46 -16.18
N SER A 375 9.51 -1.42 -14.97
CA SER A 375 9.55 -2.58 -14.07
C SER A 375 8.23 -2.85 -13.34
N LEU A 376 7.37 -1.84 -13.19
CA LEU A 376 6.06 -1.98 -12.53
C LEU A 376 4.93 -2.13 -13.55
N ARG A 377 5.14 -1.68 -14.78
CA ARG A 377 4.14 -1.60 -15.83
C ARG A 377 3.32 -2.88 -16.03
N PRO A 378 3.91 -4.08 -16.18
CA PRO A 378 3.09 -5.29 -16.36
C PRO A 378 2.16 -5.58 -15.17
N TYR A 379 2.63 -5.35 -13.94
CA TYR A 379 1.82 -5.53 -12.73
C TYR A 379 0.72 -4.48 -12.61
N ALA A 380 1.03 -3.22 -12.94
CA ALA A 380 0.09 -2.12 -12.92
C ALA A 380 -1.03 -2.31 -13.95
N LEU A 381 -0.70 -2.76 -15.17
CA LEU A 381 -1.69 -3.06 -16.20
C LEU A 381 -2.63 -4.20 -15.79
N LEU A 382 -2.11 -5.28 -15.21
CA LEU A 382 -2.94 -6.37 -14.69
C LEU A 382 -3.82 -5.92 -13.53
N TRP A 383 -3.30 -5.08 -12.63
CA TRP A 383 -4.09 -4.50 -11.54
C TRP A 383 -5.22 -3.63 -12.07
N LEU A 384 -4.93 -2.76 -13.06
CA LEU A 384 -5.91 -1.86 -13.67
C LEU A 384 -6.98 -2.66 -14.43
N ALA A 385 -6.59 -3.68 -15.18
CA ALA A 385 -7.53 -4.54 -15.90
C ALA A 385 -8.53 -5.22 -14.94
N GLU A 386 -8.04 -5.83 -13.85
CA GLU A 386 -8.90 -6.44 -12.83
C GLU A 386 -9.77 -5.40 -12.13
N TYR A 387 -9.20 -4.25 -11.78
CA TYR A 387 -9.94 -3.15 -11.16
C TYR A 387 -11.04 -2.61 -12.08
N GLU A 388 -10.80 -2.64 -13.40
CA GLU A 388 -11.76 -2.28 -14.44
C GLU A 388 -12.73 -3.45 -14.77
N GLY A 389 -12.66 -4.56 -14.04
CA GLY A 389 -13.59 -5.68 -14.17
C GLY A 389 -13.34 -6.56 -15.38
N ALA A 390 -12.11 -6.61 -15.91
CA ALA A 390 -11.70 -7.67 -16.82
C ALA A 390 -11.83 -9.04 -16.12
N ASP A 391 -12.17 -10.08 -16.87
CA ASP A 391 -12.15 -11.44 -16.35
C ASP A 391 -10.70 -11.79 -15.94
N PRO A 392 -10.46 -12.33 -14.74
CA PRO A 392 -9.13 -12.79 -14.34
C PRO A 392 -8.47 -13.73 -15.36
N ASP A 393 -9.25 -14.54 -16.07
CA ASP A 393 -8.73 -15.46 -17.09
C ASP A 393 -8.24 -14.73 -18.36
N ASP A 394 -8.84 -13.58 -18.67
CA ASP A 394 -8.53 -12.75 -19.85
C ASP A 394 -7.57 -11.59 -19.52
N ALA A 395 -7.32 -11.32 -18.23
CA ALA A 395 -6.53 -10.17 -17.79
C ALA A 395 -5.11 -10.15 -18.39
N ALA A 396 -4.52 -11.31 -18.70
CA ALA A 396 -3.22 -11.40 -19.35
C ALA A 396 -3.20 -10.85 -20.78
N GLU A 397 -4.35 -10.76 -21.46
CA GLU A 397 -4.46 -10.27 -22.84
C GLU A 397 -4.22 -8.76 -22.95
N VAL A 398 -4.30 -8.02 -21.83
CA VAL A 398 -4.00 -6.58 -21.81
C VAL A 398 -2.52 -6.27 -22.00
N LEU A 399 -1.65 -7.26 -21.76
CA LEU A 399 -0.22 -7.11 -21.89
C LEU A 399 0.19 -7.28 -23.36
N THR A 400 1.05 -6.39 -23.83
CA THR A 400 1.80 -6.64 -25.06
C THR A 400 2.68 -7.87 -24.91
N ARG A 401 3.12 -8.42 -26.04
CA ARG A 401 4.03 -9.57 -26.05
C ARG A 401 5.31 -9.31 -25.25
N GLU A 402 5.86 -8.10 -25.35
CA GLU A 402 7.07 -7.69 -24.65
C GLU A 402 6.84 -7.62 -23.15
N GLU A 403 5.74 -6.99 -22.70
CA GLU A 403 5.36 -6.91 -21.28
C GLU A 403 5.07 -8.28 -20.67
N ALA A 404 4.39 -9.17 -21.39
CA ALA A 404 4.14 -10.54 -20.96
C ALA A 404 5.46 -11.34 -20.82
N THR A 405 6.40 -11.13 -21.74
CA THR A 405 7.75 -11.74 -21.65
C THR A 405 8.53 -11.18 -20.46
N TRP A 406 8.45 -9.87 -20.22
CA TRP A 406 9.11 -9.21 -19.09
C TRP A 406 8.60 -9.79 -17.77
N LEU A 407 7.27 -9.88 -17.60
CA LEU A 407 6.62 -10.46 -16.42
C LEU A 407 6.96 -11.94 -16.25
N TRP A 408 7.08 -12.68 -17.36
CA TRP A 408 7.51 -14.08 -17.32
C TRP A 408 8.93 -14.22 -16.73
N VAL A 409 9.87 -13.35 -17.13
CA VAL A 409 11.24 -13.34 -16.57
C VAL A 409 11.22 -12.95 -15.09
N ASP A 410 10.44 -11.94 -14.70
CA ASP A 410 10.35 -11.51 -13.30
C ASP A 410 9.75 -12.61 -12.41
N THR A 411 8.70 -13.29 -12.89
CA THR A 411 8.13 -14.47 -12.20
C THR A 411 9.16 -15.59 -12.06
N ALA A 412 9.95 -15.85 -13.10
CA ALA A 412 11.04 -16.83 -13.03
C ALA A 412 12.11 -16.43 -12.01
N ALA A 413 12.41 -15.13 -11.89
CA ALA A 413 13.34 -14.61 -10.88
C ALA A 413 12.80 -14.84 -9.46
N ALA A 414 11.52 -14.54 -9.22
CA ALA A 414 10.86 -14.79 -7.95
C ALA A 414 10.91 -16.28 -7.56
N VAL A 415 10.65 -17.19 -8.51
CA VAL A 415 10.73 -18.64 -8.27
C VAL A 415 12.17 -19.11 -8.04
N ALA A 416 13.15 -18.53 -8.73
CA ALA A 416 14.55 -18.87 -8.54
C ALA A 416 15.07 -18.47 -7.15
N ASP A 417 14.65 -17.30 -6.65
CA ASP A 417 15.13 -16.75 -5.38
C ASP A 417 14.36 -17.30 -4.16
N HIS A 418 13.06 -17.59 -4.30
CA HIS A 418 12.19 -17.94 -3.16
C HIS A 418 11.46 -19.28 -3.29
N GLY A 419 11.44 -19.88 -4.49
CA GLY A 419 10.71 -21.09 -4.81
C GLY A 419 11.57 -22.35 -4.83
N GLU A 420 10.93 -23.49 -5.11
CA GLU A 420 11.63 -24.75 -5.36
C GLU A 420 12.12 -24.82 -6.81
N SER A 421 13.32 -25.37 -7.05
CA SER A 421 13.89 -25.48 -8.41
C SER A 421 13.00 -26.24 -9.40
N ALA A 422 12.16 -27.16 -8.92
CA ALA A 422 11.18 -27.86 -9.77
C ALA A 422 10.08 -26.94 -10.31
N LEU A 423 9.69 -25.90 -9.56
CA LEU A 423 8.74 -24.88 -10.02
C LEU A 423 9.34 -24.02 -11.13
N LEU A 424 10.64 -23.75 -11.08
CA LEU A 424 11.34 -22.99 -12.11
C LEU A 424 11.33 -23.73 -13.46
N VAL A 425 11.51 -25.06 -13.44
CA VAL A 425 11.39 -25.89 -14.65
C VAL A 425 9.95 -25.92 -15.15
N ARG A 426 8.96 -26.06 -14.25
CA ARG A 426 7.54 -26.00 -14.65
C ARG A 426 7.15 -24.66 -15.26
N HIS A 427 7.73 -23.56 -14.78
CA HIS A 427 7.52 -22.22 -15.33
C HIS A 427 8.09 -22.07 -16.74
N LEU A 428 9.18 -22.80 -17.05
CA LEU A 428 9.71 -22.93 -18.41
C LEU A 428 8.73 -23.68 -19.33
N ASP A 429 8.13 -24.77 -18.85
CA ASP A 429 7.15 -25.55 -19.62
C ASP A 429 5.85 -24.76 -19.88
N SER A 430 5.50 -23.80 -19.01
CA SER A 430 4.34 -22.92 -19.19
C SER A 430 4.62 -21.68 -20.02
N ALA A 431 5.82 -21.54 -20.59
CA ALA A 431 6.18 -20.37 -21.37
C ALA A 431 5.28 -20.23 -22.61
N VAL A 432 4.94 -18.97 -22.94
CA VAL A 432 3.94 -18.61 -23.96
C VAL A 432 4.41 -18.93 -25.39
N GLN A 433 5.62 -19.47 -25.59
CA GLN A 433 6.14 -19.87 -26.90
C GLN A 433 6.04 -21.38 -27.11
N GLY A 434 5.65 -21.78 -28.33
CA GLY A 434 5.59 -23.18 -28.72
C GLY A 434 6.96 -23.86 -28.86
N THR A 435 8.08 -23.10 -28.81
CA THR A 435 9.44 -23.67 -28.83
C THR A 435 10.42 -22.90 -27.93
N VAL A 436 11.36 -23.63 -27.32
CA VAL A 436 12.35 -23.07 -26.40
C VAL A 436 13.36 -22.10 -27.05
N PRO A 437 13.86 -22.32 -28.28
CA PRO A 437 14.75 -21.34 -28.92
C PRO A 437 14.10 -19.97 -29.11
N ALA A 438 12.85 -19.92 -29.56
CA ALA A 438 12.11 -18.66 -29.73
C ALA A 438 11.93 -17.93 -28.38
N LEU A 439 11.63 -18.68 -27.31
CA LEU A 439 11.57 -18.11 -25.97
C LEU A 439 12.91 -17.51 -25.54
N LEU A 440 14.02 -18.21 -25.77
CA LEU A 440 15.35 -17.71 -25.41
C LEU A 440 15.73 -16.46 -26.21
N ASP A 441 15.27 -16.31 -27.45
CA ASP A 441 15.50 -15.08 -28.20
C ASP A 441 14.71 -13.89 -27.62
N GLU A 442 13.44 -14.10 -27.27
CA GLU A 442 12.58 -13.08 -26.64
C GLU A 442 13.11 -12.66 -25.26
N VAL A 443 13.44 -13.63 -24.40
CA VAL A 443 13.96 -13.39 -23.04
C VAL A 443 15.26 -12.59 -23.07
N ARG A 444 16.08 -12.75 -24.12
CA ARG A 444 17.30 -11.94 -24.29
C ARG A 444 17.01 -10.52 -24.77
N ALA A 445 15.97 -10.32 -25.57
CA ALA A 445 15.61 -9.03 -26.15
C ALA A 445 14.85 -8.12 -25.18
N VAL A 446 14.10 -8.68 -24.23
CA VAL A 446 13.18 -7.93 -23.34
C VAL A 446 13.86 -7.00 -22.32
N GLY A 447 15.19 -7.08 -22.20
CA GLY A 447 15.97 -6.14 -21.36
C GLY A 447 15.74 -6.25 -19.85
N HIS A 448 15.21 -7.37 -19.34
CA HIS A 448 14.93 -7.53 -17.92
C HIS A 448 16.24 -7.60 -17.09
N PRO A 449 16.41 -6.86 -15.97
CA PRO A 449 17.65 -6.82 -15.19
C PRO A 449 18.11 -8.19 -14.65
N ARG A 450 17.15 -9.07 -14.33
CA ARG A 450 17.38 -10.44 -13.82
C ARG A 450 17.56 -11.52 -14.90
N THR A 451 17.62 -11.15 -16.18
CA THR A 451 17.66 -12.13 -17.30
C THR A 451 18.78 -13.14 -17.15
N VAL A 452 20.01 -12.69 -16.87
CA VAL A 452 21.18 -13.57 -16.75
C VAL A 452 21.01 -14.54 -15.58
N GLN A 453 20.57 -14.05 -14.42
CA GLN A 453 20.38 -14.82 -13.21
C GLN A 453 19.32 -15.92 -13.42
N VAL A 454 18.20 -15.57 -14.05
CA VAL A 454 17.12 -16.50 -14.40
C VAL A 454 17.61 -17.59 -15.33
N LEU A 455 18.32 -17.23 -16.40
CA LEU A 455 18.85 -18.23 -17.36
C LEU A 455 19.87 -19.16 -16.69
N VAL A 456 20.73 -18.64 -15.81
CA VAL A 456 21.67 -19.48 -15.04
C VAL A 456 20.94 -20.44 -14.11
N ALA A 457 19.94 -19.96 -13.37
CA ALA A 457 19.13 -20.78 -12.46
C ALA A 457 18.34 -21.86 -13.22
N LEU A 458 17.72 -21.50 -14.34
CA LEU A 458 17.02 -22.43 -15.24
C LEU A 458 17.97 -23.52 -15.75
N ALA A 459 19.15 -23.15 -16.22
CA ALA A 459 20.12 -24.11 -16.72
C ALA A 459 20.65 -25.06 -15.64
N ALA A 460 20.71 -24.61 -14.38
CA ALA A 460 21.09 -25.43 -13.24
C ALA A 460 19.97 -26.40 -12.82
N ALA A 461 18.70 -25.98 -12.95
CA ALA A 461 17.54 -26.78 -12.55
C ALA A 461 17.07 -27.77 -13.63
N HIS A 462 17.35 -27.50 -14.92
CA HIS A 462 16.77 -28.25 -16.02
C HIS A 462 17.30 -29.71 -16.13
N PRO A 463 16.43 -30.74 -16.21
CA PRO A 463 16.87 -32.13 -16.24
C PRO A 463 17.50 -32.59 -17.56
N ASP A 464 17.11 -31.98 -18.70
CA ASP A 464 17.74 -32.27 -20.01
C ASP A 464 19.07 -31.50 -20.17
N PRO A 465 20.21 -32.21 -20.30
CA PRO A 465 21.52 -31.58 -20.47
C PRO A 465 21.68 -30.80 -21.78
N ALA A 466 20.96 -31.16 -22.85
CA ALA A 466 21.02 -30.44 -24.11
C ALA A 466 20.35 -29.06 -23.98
N LEU A 467 19.16 -29.04 -23.39
CA LEU A 467 18.46 -27.79 -23.11
C LEU A 467 19.20 -26.93 -22.08
N ALA A 468 19.71 -27.53 -20.99
CA ALA A 468 20.54 -26.81 -20.02
C ALA A 468 21.78 -26.14 -20.67
N LYS A 469 22.38 -26.77 -21.69
CA LYS A 469 23.49 -26.18 -22.46
C LYS A 469 23.05 -25.01 -23.33
N ALA A 470 21.88 -25.11 -23.97
CA ALA A 470 21.30 -24.03 -24.76
C ALA A 470 20.98 -22.80 -23.90
N VAL A 471 20.36 -22.99 -22.74
CA VAL A 471 20.04 -21.90 -21.79
C VAL A 471 21.33 -21.23 -21.26
N ARG A 472 22.37 -22.01 -20.91
CA ARG A 472 23.69 -21.46 -20.53
C ARG A 472 24.31 -20.60 -21.62
N ARG A 473 24.20 -21.02 -22.88
CA ARG A 473 24.69 -20.24 -24.02
C ARG A 473 23.94 -18.91 -24.14
N ALA A 474 22.62 -18.92 -23.97
CA ALA A 474 21.81 -17.71 -23.97
C ALA A 474 22.23 -16.75 -22.84
N ALA A 475 22.45 -17.25 -21.62
CA ALA A 475 22.93 -16.45 -20.49
C ALA A 475 24.27 -15.75 -20.80
N PHE A 476 25.21 -16.51 -21.39
CA PHE A 476 26.51 -15.97 -21.78
C PHE A 476 26.39 -14.85 -22.83
N GLN A 477 25.51 -15.03 -23.84
CA GLN A 477 25.31 -14.03 -24.89
C GLN A 477 24.78 -12.69 -24.34
N VAL A 478 23.88 -12.73 -23.36
CA VAL A 478 23.39 -11.51 -22.68
C VAL A 478 24.52 -10.84 -21.90
N HIS A 479 25.29 -11.62 -21.14
CA HIS A 479 26.36 -11.10 -20.30
C HIS A 479 27.47 -10.42 -21.12
N THR A 480 27.76 -10.91 -22.32
CA THR A 480 28.79 -10.31 -23.20
C THR A 480 28.28 -9.14 -24.04
N GLY A 481 27.05 -8.66 -23.84
CA GLY A 481 26.46 -7.54 -24.61
C GLY A 481 26.11 -7.90 -26.06
N GLY A 482 25.85 -9.19 -26.35
CA GLY A 482 25.70 -9.68 -27.72
C GLY A 482 24.34 -9.36 -28.34
N SER A 483 24.27 -8.23 -29.04
CA SER A 483 23.62 -8.14 -30.35
C SER A 483 24.68 -8.28 -31.45
#